data_AF-A0A6L7EM72-F1
#
_entry.id   AF-A0A6L7EM72-F1
#
_cell.length_a   1.000
_cell.length_b   1.000
_cell.length_c   1.000
_cell.angle_alpha   90.00
_cell.angle_beta   90.00
_cell.angle_gamma   90.00
#
_symmetry.space_group_name_H-M   'P 1'
#
loop_
_entity.id
_entity.type
_entity.pdbx_description
1 polymer ?
#
loop_
_entity_poly.entity_id
_entity_poly.type
_entity_poly.pdbx_seq_one_letter_code
_entity_poly.pdbx_strand_id
1 'polypeptide(L)'
;MNQHDLAPDVLAAIRQEIADMQQTIAGEPAGRGLVPLRIKCTMTSCRHGRHCLDHLRPAYRGEQRPSPGACRDCGVVVASAAGSLGQSPDDAGLIATCRLQQSELIRAHYWQVPIDQWAFNQALRAGSRELRDRVAAQVSRAMDPTNIYSGRGAAYAGNMVAYAQHATATCCRNCAAYWHGTPRDKVTPLSEAQLAHVIKAAQAFIAIRLPDLPLEPADAVPSIRRSLLFAGGDKERYDDHAFSALADGIDPAGLLVPLSSSIQVSAVRRGLIVERHLDPAV
;
A
#
# COMPACT_ATOMS: atom_id res chain seq x y z
N MET A 1 -23.69 -13.93 5.34
CA MET A 1 -22.41 -13.52 4.74
C MET A 1 -22.67 -13.18 3.30
N ASN A 2 -22.33 -11.97 2.88
CA ASN A 2 -22.28 -11.63 1.46
C ASN A 2 -21.17 -12.48 0.80
N GLN A 3 -21.27 -12.78 -0.49
CA GLN A 3 -20.32 -13.66 -1.20
C GLN A 3 -18.85 -13.16 -1.20
N HIS A 4 -18.60 -11.96 -0.68
CA HIS A 4 -17.30 -11.31 -0.59
C HIS A 4 -16.80 -11.12 0.86
N ASP A 5 -17.56 -11.59 1.87
CA ASP A 5 -17.13 -11.49 3.27
C ASP A 5 -16.06 -12.55 3.56
N LEU A 6 -14.92 -12.11 4.08
CA LEU A 6 -13.89 -13.02 4.60
C LEU A 6 -14.34 -13.59 5.94
N ALA A 7 -14.15 -14.89 6.12
CA ALA A 7 -14.43 -15.53 7.39
C ALA A 7 -13.49 -14.99 8.50
N PRO A 8 -13.94 -14.93 9.77
CA PRO A 8 -13.15 -14.34 10.86
C PRO A 8 -11.78 -15.00 11.07
N ASP A 9 -11.69 -16.31 10.87
CA ASP A 9 -10.46 -17.11 10.93
C ASP A 9 -9.49 -16.72 9.80
N VAL A 10 -10.00 -16.51 8.58
CA VAL A 10 -9.20 -16.01 7.45
C VAL A 10 -8.65 -14.62 7.78
N LEU A 11 -9.46 -13.71 8.31
CA LEU A 11 -9.00 -12.38 8.71
C LEU A 11 -7.93 -12.43 9.81
N ALA A 12 -8.08 -13.32 10.79
CA ALA A 12 -7.08 -13.55 11.83
C ALA A 12 -5.76 -14.07 11.24
N ALA A 13 -5.83 -15.01 10.30
CA ALA A 13 -4.66 -15.53 9.61
C ALA A 13 -3.93 -14.45 8.80
N ILE A 14 -4.66 -13.60 8.05
CA ILE A 14 -4.04 -12.48 7.33
C ILE A 14 -3.33 -11.53 8.31
N ARG A 15 -3.94 -11.22 9.46
CA ARG A 15 -3.32 -10.35 10.48
C ARG A 15 -2.03 -10.94 11.03
N GLN A 16 -2.04 -12.23 11.36
CA GLN A 16 -0.86 -12.91 11.90
C GLN A 16 0.28 -12.92 10.88
N GLU A 17 0.02 -13.31 9.64
CA GLU A 17 1.02 -13.36 8.57
C GLU A 17 1.63 -11.98 8.25
N ILE A 18 0.81 -10.92 8.30
CA ILE A 18 1.31 -9.55 8.15
C ILE A 18 2.22 -9.17 9.33
N ALA A 19 1.84 -9.52 10.57
CA ALA A 19 2.64 -9.25 11.75
C ALA A 19 3.99 -10.01 11.75
N ASP A 20 3.97 -11.30 11.38
CA ASP A 20 5.18 -12.13 11.30
C ASP A 20 6.16 -11.60 10.23
N MET A 21 5.63 -11.18 9.08
CA MET A 21 6.42 -10.53 8.03
C MET A 21 7.03 -9.21 8.53
N GLN A 22 6.27 -8.42 9.29
CA GLN A 22 6.78 -7.18 9.87
C GLN A 22 7.91 -7.44 10.87
N GLN A 23 7.77 -8.44 11.72
CA GLN A 23 8.82 -8.83 12.67
C GLN A 23 10.09 -9.31 11.95
N THR A 24 9.94 -10.08 10.87
CA THR A 24 11.06 -10.55 10.05
C THR A 24 11.82 -9.36 9.44
N ILE A 25 11.11 -8.43 8.81
CA ILE A 25 11.71 -7.25 8.18
C ILE A 25 12.37 -6.32 9.21
N ALA A 26 11.77 -6.17 10.38
CA ALA A 26 12.35 -5.36 11.46
C ALA A 26 13.66 -5.95 12.03
N GLY A 27 13.86 -7.27 11.89
CA GLY A 27 15.09 -7.95 12.28
C GLY A 27 16.23 -7.87 11.25
N GLU A 28 15.99 -7.32 10.05
CA GLU A 28 17.02 -7.20 9.02
C GLU A 28 18.03 -6.07 9.35
N PRO A 29 19.33 -6.25 9.03
CA PRO A 29 20.36 -5.26 9.33
C PRO A 29 20.10 -3.93 8.59
N ALA A 30 19.98 -2.84 9.36
CA ALA A 30 19.76 -1.51 8.82
C ALA A 30 21.01 -0.97 8.10
N GLY A 31 21.00 -0.97 6.76
CA GLY A 31 22.03 -0.35 5.93
C GLY A 31 21.82 1.15 5.69
N ARG A 32 22.82 1.83 5.11
CA ARG A 32 22.70 3.24 4.69
C ARG A 32 21.67 3.42 3.57
N GLY A 33 20.90 4.49 3.59
CA GLY A 33 20.25 5.03 2.39
C GLY A 33 19.07 5.98 2.64
N LEU A 34 18.50 6.45 1.54
CA LEU A 34 17.46 7.49 1.49
C LEU A 34 16.10 6.94 1.95
N VAL A 35 15.29 7.79 2.61
CA VAL A 35 13.87 7.52 2.91
C VAL A 35 13.03 8.50 2.09
N PRO A 36 12.13 8.03 1.21
CA PRO A 36 11.39 8.91 0.32
C PRO A 36 10.12 9.45 0.96
N LEU A 37 9.99 10.77 1.01
CA LEU A 37 8.81 11.47 1.56
C LEU A 37 7.55 11.29 0.71
N ARG A 38 7.71 11.03 -0.60
CA ARG A 38 6.61 10.73 -1.50
C ARG A 38 6.77 9.35 -2.14
N ILE A 39 6.15 8.36 -1.52
CA ILE A 39 6.27 6.96 -1.95
C ILE A 39 5.53 6.72 -3.27
N LYS A 40 6.24 6.11 -4.23
CA LYS A 40 5.70 5.70 -5.55
C LYS A 40 5.77 4.18 -5.67
N CYS A 41 4.94 3.59 -6.54
CA CYS A 41 4.90 2.13 -6.70
C CYS A 41 6.25 1.52 -7.11
N THR A 42 7.10 2.31 -7.76
CA THR A 42 8.39 1.86 -8.28
C THR A 42 9.54 2.02 -7.30
N MET A 43 9.29 2.56 -6.10
CA MET A 43 10.32 2.81 -5.11
C MET A 43 10.65 1.55 -4.34
N THR A 44 11.90 1.47 -3.92
CA THR A 44 12.50 0.34 -3.21
C THR A 44 13.24 0.84 -1.98
N SER A 45 13.30 -0.01 -0.97
CA SER A 45 14.27 0.05 0.11
C SER A 45 14.78 -1.37 0.34
N CYS A 46 15.52 -1.90 -0.65
CA CYS A 46 15.95 -3.30 -0.70
C CYS A 46 16.79 -3.73 0.52
N ARG A 47 17.45 -2.78 1.19
CA ARG A 47 18.22 -3.00 2.42
C ARG A 47 17.36 -3.28 3.67
N HIS A 48 16.06 -3.06 3.58
CA HIS A 48 15.09 -3.27 4.65
C HIS A 48 13.99 -4.25 4.17
N GLY A 49 14.35 -5.21 3.33
CA GLY A 49 13.40 -6.18 2.76
C GLY A 49 12.29 -5.60 1.88
N ARG A 50 12.33 -4.29 1.56
CA ARG A 50 11.31 -3.62 0.74
C ARG A 50 11.76 -3.55 -0.72
N HIS A 51 11.27 -4.46 -1.53
CA HIS A 51 11.59 -4.62 -2.93
C HIS A 51 10.50 -4.03 -3.84
N CYS A 52 10.72 -4.04 -5.15
CA CYS A 52 9.68 -3.67 -6.10
C CYS A 52 9.49 -4.84 -7.06
N LEU A 53 8.33 -5.48 -6.99
CA LEU A 53 8.05 -6.74 -7.69
C LEU A 53 7.31 -6.53 -9.03
N ASP A 54 7.28 -5.29 -9.53
CA ASP A 54 6.78 -4.93 -10.85
C ASP A 54 7.72 -5.49 -11.94
N HIS A 55 7.47 -6.74 -12.30
CA HIS A 55 8.16 -7.48 -13.37
C HIS A 55 7.62 -7.15 -14.76
N LEU A 56 6.59 -6.31 -14.86
CA LEU A 56 6.02 -5.86 -16.13
C LEU A 56 6.76 -4.64 -16.71
N ARG A 57 7.75 -4.10 -15.96
CA ARG A 57 8.65 -3.03 -16.37
C ARG A 57 10.10 -3.53 -16.46
N PRO A 58 10.94 -2.88 -17.30
CA PRO A 58 12.38 -3.14 -17.31
C PRO A 58 13.02 -2.91 -15.94
N ALA A 59 14.10 -3.64 -15.67
CA ALA A 59 14.94 -3.43 -14.50
C ALA A 59 15.39 -1.96 -14.38
N TYR A 60 15.62 -1.47 -13.15
CA TYR A 60 16.02 -0.07 -12.93
C TYR A 60 17.35 0.28 -13.61
N ARG A 61 18.28 -0.68 -13.68
CA ARG A 61 19.60 -0.56 -14.33
C ARG A 61 19.81 -1.56 -15.47
N GLY A 62 18.74 -1.93 -16.19
CA GLY A 62 18.84 -2.89 -17.28
C GLY A 62 17.67 -2.84 -18.24
N GLU A 63 17.87 -3.36 -19.44
CA GLU A 63 16.84 -3.41 -20.49
C GLU A 63 15.90 -4.61 -20.32
N GLN A 64 16.36 -5.65 -19.61
CA GLN A 64 15.61 -6.86 -19.36
C GLN A 64 14.60 -6.69 -18.23
N ARG A 65 13.46 -7.36 -18.34
CA ARG A 65 12.47 -7.43 -17.26
C ARG A 65 12.95 -8.45 -16.23
N PRO A 66 12.78 -8.18 -14.93
CA PRO A 66 13.08 -9.18 -13.91
C PRO A 66 12.07 -10.33 -14.02
N SER A 67 12.44 -11.51 -13.53
CA SER A 67 11.49 -12.62 -13.40
C SER A 67 10.35 -12.25 -12.42
N PRO A 68 9.14 -12.81 -12.58
CA PRO A 68 8.09 -12.67 -11.57
C PRO A 68 8.61 -13.04 -10.18
N GLY A 69 8.39 -12.14 -9.20
CA GLY A 69 8.87 -12.31 -7.83
C GLY A 69 10.30 -11.83 -7.56
N ALA A 70 11.05 -11.43 -8.59
CA ALA A 70 12.34 -10.76 -8.44
C ALA A 70 12.19 -9.24 -8.34
N CYS A 71 13.06 -8.62 -7.53
CA CYS A 71 13.11 -7.19 -7.37
C CYS A 71 13.63 -6.50 -8.64
N ARG A 72 12.90 -5.50 -9.15
CA ARG A 72 13.29 -4.67 -10.31
C ARG A 72 14.58 -3.88 -10.10
N ASP A 73 14.98 -3.66 -8.85
CA ASP A 73 16.13 -2.82 -8.49
C ASP A 73 17.39 -3.65 -8.15
N CYS A 74 17.33 -4.49 -7.12
CA CYS A 74 18.48 -5.31 -6.70
C CYS A 74 18.52 -6.72 -7.31
N GLY A 75 17.48 -7.16 -8.01
CA GLY A 75 17.41 -8.49 -8.63
C GLY A 75 17.15 -9.66 -7.68
N VAL A 76 17.11 -9.44 -6.34
CA VAL A 76 16.85 -10.51 -5.38
C VAL A 76 15.48 -11.14 -5.63
N VAL A 77 15.40 -12.47 -5.52
CA VAL A 77 14.15 -13.22 -5.63
C VAL A 77 13.48 -13.24 -4.26
N VAL A 78 12.41 -12.46 -4.11
CA VAL A 78 11.65 -12.32 -2.85
C VAL A 78 10.58 -13.40 -2.73
N ALA A 79 10.01 -13.78 -3.86
CA ALA A 79 9.13 -14.93 -3.99
C ALA A 79 9.54 -15.69 -5.25
N SER A 80 9.60 -17.02 -5.17
CA SER A 80 9.88 -17.84 -6.35
C SER A 80 8.72 -17.74 -7.34
N ALA A 81 8.97 -17.98 -8.63
CA ALA A 81 7.94 -17.94 -9.67
C ALA A 81 6.76 -18.91 -9.42
N ALA A 82 6.95 -19.96 -8.61
CA ALA A 82 5.89 -20.86 -8.16
C ALA A 82 4.97 -20.27 -7.06
N GLY A 83 5.41 -19.20 -6.38
CA GLY A 83 4.64 -18.46 -5.37
C GLY A 83 4.33 -17.00 -5.77
N SER A 84 4.63 -16.61 -7.01
CA SER A 84 4.59 -15.22 -7.45
C SER A 84 3.49 -14.95 -8.47
N LEU A 85 2.53 -14.14 -8.01
CA LEU A 85 1.79 -13.15 -8.80
C LEU A 85 0.72 -13.72 -9.74
N GLY A 86 -0.31 -14.30 -9.10
CA GLY A 86 -1.48 -14.91 -9.74
C GLY A 86 -2.01 -16.10 -8.95
N GLN A 87 -1.99 -16.01 -7.61
CA GLN A 87 -2.41 -17.12 -6.76
C GLN A 87 -3.90 -17.46 -6.96
N SER A 88 -4.26 -18.67 -6.54
CA SER A 88 -5.64 -19.17 -6.51
C SER A 88 -6.57 -18.08 -5.98
N PRO A 89 -7.74 -17.85 -6.59
CA PRO A 89 -8.68 -16.83 -6.14
C PRO A 89 -9.33 -17.15 -4.76
N ASP A 90 -8.90 -18.22 -4.11
CA ASP A 90 -9.31 -18.64 -2.77
C ASP A 90 -8.67 -17.79 -1.66
N ASP A 91 -9.09 -18.10 -0.42
CA ASP A 91 -8.69 -17.34 0.76
C ASP A 91 -7.21 -17.54 1.13
N ALA A 92 -6.65 -18.73 0.89
CA ALA A 92 -5.23 -19.01 1.11
C ALA A 92 -4.36 -18.18 0.15
N GLY A 93 -4.77 -18.08 -1.11
CA GLY A 93 -4.14 -17.27 -2.13
C GLY A 93 -4.16 -15.78 -1.77
N LEU A 94 -5.27 -15.31 -1.23
CA LEU A 94 -5.40 -13.93 -0.76
C LEU A 94 -4.49 -13.64 0.45
N ILE A 95 -4.44 -14.53 1.45
CA ILE A 95 -3.55 -14.40 2.62
C ILE A 95 -2.10 -14.23 2.18
N ALA A 96 -1.62 -15.16 1.36
CA ALA A 96 -0.24 -15.14 0.89
C ALA A 96 0.06 -13.92 0.00
N THR A 97 -0.93 -13.44 -0.77
CA THR A 97 -0.80 -12.20 -1.55
C THR A 97 -0.69 -10.97 -0.65
N CYS A 98 -1.57 -10.80 0.35
CA CYS A 98 -1.52 -9.67 1.28
C CYS A 98 -0.21 -9.64 2.09
N ARG A 99 0.30 -10.81 2.50
CA ARG A 99 1.60 -10.96 3.15
C ARG A 99 2.74 -10.56 2.21
N LEU A 100 2.78 -11.12 1.01
CA LEU A 100 3.85 -10.83 0.04
C LEU A 100 3.83 -9.37 -0.42
N GLN A 101 2.66 -8.75 -0.53
CA GLN A 101 2.52 -7.32 -0.82
C GLN A 101 3.30 -6.45 0.16
N GLN A 102 3.44 -6.84 1.42
CA GLN A 102 4.26 -6.09 2.38
C GLN A 102 5.74 -6.01 1.96
N SER A 103 6.23 -6.91 1.11
CA SER A 103 7.58 -6.77 0.56
C SER A 103 7.73 -5.55 -0.35
N GLU A 104 6.65 -4.92 -0.83
CA GLU A 104 6.73 -3.65 -1.56
C GLU A 104 6.68 -2.45 -0.63
N LEU A 105 7.62 -1.50 -0.77
CA LEU A 105 7.69 -0.29 0.06
C LEU A 105 6.36 0.48 0.08
N ILE A 106 5.76 0.67 -1.09
CA ILE A 106 4.47 1.37 -1.19
C ILE A 106 3.35 0.64 -0.43
N ARG A 107 3.28 -0.68 -0.53
CA ARG A 107 2.19 -1.44 0.05
C ARG A 107 2.37 -1.50 1.55
N ALA A 108 3.58 -1.78 2.01
CA ALA A 108 3.98 -1.72 3.41
C ALA A 108 3.58 -0.39 4.05
N HIS A 109 3.88 0.72 3.39
CA HIS A 109 3.47 2.05 3.85
C HIS A 109 1.96 2.15 4.05
N TYR A 110 1.15 1.81 3.04
CA TYR A 110 -0.31 1.95 3.17
C TYR A 110 -0.94 0.95 4.14
N TRP A 111 -0.33 -0.20 4.34
CA TRP A 111 -0.73 -1.15 5.37
C TRP A 111 -0.43 -0.68 6.80
N GLN A 112 0.50 0.25 6.99
CA GLN A 112 0.98 0.67 8.32
C GLN A 112 0.62 2.10 8.68
N VAL A 113 0.52 2.99 7.69
CA VAL A 113 0.23 4.41 7.90
C VAL A 113 -1.04 4.57 8.76
N PRO A 114 -1.02 5.46 9.76
CA PRO A 114 -2.23 5.90 10.43
C PRO A 114 -3.28 6.36 9.41
N ILE A 115 -4.50 5.86 9.57
CA ILE A 115 -5.62 6.33 8.77
C ILE A 115 -5.95 7.73 9.27
N ASP A 116 -5.96 8.71 8.36
CA ASP A 116 -6.30 10.07 8.74
C ASP A 116 -7.74 10.17 9.28
N GLN A 117 -7.94 11.08 10.24
CA GLN A 117 -9.21 11.21 10.96
C GLN A 117 -10.40 11.48 10.03
N TRP A 118 -10.18 12.16 8.90
CA TRP A 118 -11.23 12.40 7.92
C TRP A 118 -11.68 11.12 7.23
N ALA A 119 -10.73 10.36 6.70
CA ALA A 119 -11.00 9.07 6.08
C ALA A 119 -11.70 8.13 7.08
N PHE A 120 -11.26 8.15 8.35
CA PHE A 120 -11.88 7.36 9.42
C PHE A 120 -13.32 7.80 9.72
N ASN A 121 -13.58 9.11 9.89
CA ASN A 121 -14.94 9.61 10.12
C ASN A 121 -15.86 9.37 8.92
N GLN A 122 -15.33 9.47 7.70
CA GLN A 122 -16.07 9.12 6.48
C GLN A 122 -16.42 7.62 6.43
N ALA A 123 -15.55 6.75 6.92
CA ALA A 123 -15.83 5.34 7.07
C ALA A 123 -16.93 5.09 8.13
N LEU A 124 -16.84 5.73 9.30
CA LEU A 124 -17.87 5.62 10.34
C LEU A 124 -19.25 6.09 9.87
N ARG A 125 -19.31 7.18 9.09
CA ARG A 125 -20.57 7.68 8.51
C ARG A 125 -21.16 6.76 7.45
N ALA A 126 -20.34 5.96 6.78
CA ALA A 126 -20.78 5.01 5.77
C ALA A 126 -21.20 3.67 6.41
N GLY A 127 -20.54 3.28 7.50
CA GLY A 127 -20.59 1.91 7.98
C GLY A 127 -19.85 0.95 7.03
N SER A 128 -19.62 -0.28 7.49
CA SER A 128 -18.83 -1.26 6.74
C SER A 128 -19.57 -1.80 5.51
N ARG A 129 -20.90 -1.79 5.49
CA ARG A 129 -21.69 -2.18 4.32
C ARG A 129 -21.48 -1.21 3.16
N GLU A 130 -21.81 0.06 3.35
CA GLU A 130 -21.71 1.05 2.28
C GLU A 130 -20.24 1.27 1.85
N LEU A 131 -19.31 1.24 2.81
CA LEU A 131 -17.89 1.36 2.48
C LEU A 131 -17.40 0.25 1.56
N ARG A 132 -17.88 -0.98 1.72
CA ARG A 132 -17.57 -2.09 0.81
C ARG A 132 -18.13 -1.88 -0.59
N ASP A 133 -19.33 -1.32 -0.71
CA ASP A 133 -19.92 -0.96 -2.01
C ASP A 133 -19.12 0.15 -2.69
N ARG A 134 -18.67 1.15 -1.92
CA ARG A 134 -17.76 2.21 -2.42
C ARG A 134 -16.43 1.62 -2.90
N VAL A 135 -15.87 0.65 -2.18
CA VAL A 135 -14.66 -0.09 -2.60
C VAL A 135 -14.92 -0.81 -3.92
N ALA A 136 -16.01 -1.58 -4.03
CA ALA A 136 -16.36 -2.30 -5.25
C ALA A 136 -16.49 -1.35 -6.44
N ALA A 137 -17.25 -0.26 -6.30
CA ALA A 137 -17.46 0.72 -7.36
C ALA A 137 -16.16 1.43 -7.79
N GLN A 138 -15.27 1.75 -6.85
CA GLN A 138 -13.99 2.40 -7.15
C GLN A 138 -12.98 1.44 -7.78
N VAL A 139 -12.90 0.19 -7.31
CA VAL A 139 -12.03 -0.84 -7.89
C VAL A 139 -12.49 -1.18 -9.31
N SER A 140 -13.79 -1.35 -9.55
CA SER A 140 -14.33 -1.56 -10.91
C SER A 140 -13.93 -0.44 -11.87
N ARG A 141 -14.03 0.83 -11.44
CA ARG A 141 -13.57 1.97 -12.23
C ARG A 141 -12.05 2.00 -12.45
N ALA A 142 -11.27 1.52 -11.48
CA ALA A 142 -9.81 1.42 -11.63
C ALA A 142 -9.40 0.28 -12.57
N MET A 143 -10.27 -0.72 -12.74
CA MET A 143 -10.06 -1.87 -13.63
C MET A 143 -10.63 -1.68 -15.04
N ASP A 144 -11.20 -0.51 -15.35
CA ASP A 144 -11.68 -0.19 -16.71
C ASP A 144 -10.53 -0.25 -17.73
N PRO A 145 -10.62 -1.11 -18.78
CA PRO A 145 -9.57 -1.25 -19.79
C PRO A 145 -9.29 0.05 -20.56
N THR A 146 -10.29 0.92 -20.73
CA THR A 146 -10.15 2.18 -21.46
C THR A 146 -9.32 3.21 -20.70
N ASN A 147 -9.13 3.04 -19.38
CA ASN A 147 -8.38 3.95 -18.53
C ASN A 147 -7.36 3.23 -17.62
N ILE A 148 -6.31 2.68 -18.23
CA ILE A 148 -5.21 1.99 -17.51
C ILE A 148 -4.45 2.87 -16.50
N TYR A 149 -4.60 4.20 -16.55
CA TYR A 149 -3.98 5.16 -15.65
C TYR A 149 -4.91 5.61 -14.51
N SER A 150 -6.16 5.15 -14.50
CA SER A 150 -7.12 5.38 -13.42
C SER A 150 -6.47 5.05 -12.07
N GLY A 151 -6.62 5.94 -11.09
CA GLY A 151 -6.04 5.84 -9.75
C GLY A 151 -4.53 6.05 -9.63
N ARG A 152 -3.78 6.25 -10.72
CA ARG A 152 -2.34 6.53 -10.66
C ARG A 152 -2.08 7.92 -10.04
N GLY A 153 -1.48 7.93 -8.85
CA GLY A 153 -1.12 9.18 -8.17
C GLY A 153 -2.30 9.92 -7.54
N ALA A 154 -3.44 9.22 -7.37
CA ALA A 154 -4.55 9.74 -6.57
C ALA A 154 -4.04 10.07 -5.17
N ALA A 155 -4.42 11.24 -4.65
CA ALA A 155 -4.22 11.55 -3.25
C ALA A 155 -5.05 10.55 -2.43
N TYR A 156 -4.40 9.85 -1.50
CA TYR A 156 -5.06 8.89 -0.62
C TYR A 156 -5.62 9.56 0.64
N ALA A 157 -5.01 10.69 1.05
CA ALA A 157 -5.44 11.46 2.20
C ALA A 157 -6.92 11.82 2.09
N GLY A 158 -7.67 11.48 3.13
CA GLY A 158 -9.09 11.72 3.22
C GLY A 158 -9.99 10.73 2.47
N ASN A 159 -9.45 9.63 1.93
CA ASN A 159 -10.25 8.60 1.28
C ASN A 159 -9.82 7.18 1.68
N MET A 160 -10.62 6.54 2.53
CA MET A 160 -10.39 5.17 3.00
C MET A 160 -10.22 4.16 1.86
N VAL A 161 -10.98 4.31 0.77
CA VAL A 161 -10.88 3.40 -0.38
C VAL A 161 -9.52 3.50 -1.07
N ALA A 162 -8.91 4.69 -1.08
CA ALA A 162 -7.59 4.87 -1.66
C ALA A 162 -6.48 4.19 -0.83
N TYR A 163 -6.57 4.21 0.51
CA TYR A 163 -5.69 3.42 1.37
C TYR A 163 -5.78 1.93 1.03
N ALA A 164 -7.01 1.39 0.97
CA ALA A 164 -7.26 0.00 0.63
C ALA A 164 -6.69 -0.37 -0.74
N GLN A 165 -6.95 0.47 -1.76
CA GLN A 165 -6.49 0.21 -3.12
C GLN A 165 -4.97 0.21 -3.25
N HIS A 166 -4.30 1.15 -2.61
CA HIS A 166 -2.85 1.21 -2.65
C HIS A 166 -2.21 0.10 -1.82
N ALA A 167 -2.75 -0.24 -0.65
CA ALA A 167 -2.25 -1.34 0.17
C ALA A 167 -2.31 -2.69 -0.58
N THR A 168 -3.37 -2.91 -1.36
CA THR A 168 -3.70 -4.21 -1.97
C THR A 168 -3.39 -4.31 -3.46
N ALA A 169 -2.70 -3.32 -4.01
CA ALA A 169 -2.35 -3.22 -5.43
C ALA A 169 -3.56 -3.20 -6.40
N THR A 170 -4.71 -2.69 -5.96
CA THR A 170 -5.95 -2.58 -6.75
C THR A 170 -6.24 -1.13 -7.19
N CYS A 171 -5.25 -0.24 -7.06
CA CYS A 171 -5.35 1.17 -7.43
C CYS A 171 -5.33 1.44 -8.94
N CYS A 172 -4.75 0.55 -9.76
CA CYS A 172 -4.75 0.66 -11.22
C CYS A 172 -4.50 -0.70 -11.88
N ARG A 173 -4.87 -0.83 -13.17
CA ARG A 173 -4.68 -2.07 -13.95
C ARG A 173 -3.24 -2.58 -14.00
N ASN A 174 -2.25 -1.69 -14.03
CA ASN A 174 -0.85 -2.14 -13.98
C ASN A 174 -0.54 -2.84 -12.66
N CYS A 175 -0.97 -2.27 -11.52
CA CYS A 175 -0.73 -2.88 -10.21
C CYS A 175 -1.47 -4.21 -10.07
N ALA A 176 -2.73 -4.25 -10.53
CA ALA A 176 -3.51 -5.48 -10.50
C ALA A 176 -2.90 -6.56 -11.41
N ALA A 177 -2.37 -6.19 -12.58
CA ALA A 177 -1.79 -7.16 -13.50
C ALA A 177 -0.57 -7.87 -12.92
N TYR A 178 0.38 -7.13 -12.34
CA TYR A 178 1.59 -7.76 -11.82
C TYR A 178 1.40 -8.40 -10.44
N TRP A 179 0.32 -8.13 -9.70
CA TRP A 179 0.04 -8.77 -8.41
C TRP A 179 -0.98 -9.90 -8.50
N HIS A 180 -2.06 -9.67 -9.23
CA HIS A 180 -3.25 -10.52 -9.27
C HIS A 180 -3.41 -11.25 -10.61
N GLY A 181 -2.43 -11.15 -11.52
CA GLY A 181 -2.46 -11.83 -12.82
C GLY A 181 -3.55 -11.35 -13.77
N THR A 182 -4.14 -10.17 -13.54
CA THR A 182 -5.22 -9.64 -14.38
C THR A 182 -4.70 -9.16 -15.74
N PRO A 183 -5.55 -9.13 -16.79
CA PRO A 183 -5.18 -8.50 -18.06
C PRO A 183 -4.69 -7.07 -17.87
N ARG A 184 -3.54 -6.73 -18.48
CA ARG A 184 -2.93 -5.40 -18.40
C ARG A 184 -3.37 -4.47 -19.53
N ASP A 185 -3.73 -5.05 -20.68
CA ASP A 185 -3.94 -4.29 -21.91
C ASP A 185 -5.16 -3.34 -21.82
N LYS A 186 -5.31 -2.49 -22.85
CA LYS A 186 -6.32 -1.41 -22.89
C LYS A 186 -7.69 -1.86 -23.44
N VAL A 187 -7.87 -3.14 -23.71
CA VAL A 187 -9.03 -3.64 -24.46
C VAL A 187 -9.73 -4.76 -23.70
N THR A 188 -8.98 -5.67 -23.10
CA THR A 188 -9.48 -6.88 -22.42
C THR A 188 -10.06 -6.52 -21.05
N PRO A 189 -11.37 -6.67 -20.84
CA PRO A 189 -11.96 -6.54 -19.51
C PRO A 189 -11.51 -7.71 -18.61
N LEU A 190 -11.57 -7.50 -17.29
CA LEU A 190 -11.42 -8.60 -16.34
C LEU A 190 -12.65 -9.52 -16.43
N SER A 191 -12.47 -10.82 -16.21
CA SER A 191 -13.60 -11.70 -15.95
C SER A 191 -14.30 -11.32 -14.65
N GLU A 192 -15.54 -11.76 -14.47
CA GLU A 192 -16.29 -11.52 -13.23
C GLU A 192 -15.53 -12.07 -12.01
N ALA A 193 -14.95 -13.26 -12.11
CA ALA A 193 -14.13 -13.86 -11.06
C ALA A 193 -12.87 -13.05 -10.75
N GLN A 194 -12.16 -12.54 -11.77
CA GLN A 194 -10.99 -11.69 -11.58
C GLN A 194 -11.37 -10.37 -10.90
N LEU A 195 -12.47 -9.74 -11.32
CA LEU A 195 -12.95 -8.51 -10.74
C LEU A 195 -13.39 -8.71 -9.29
N ALA A 196 -14.15 -9.78 -9.01
CA ALA A 196 -14.55 -10.15 -7.66
C ALA A 196 -13.33 -10.39 -6.75
N HIS A 197 -12.30 -11.06 -7.25
CA HIS A 197 -11.06 -11.32 -6.51
C HIS A 197 -10.34 -10.01 -6.14
N VAL A 198 -10.14 -9.08 -7.07
CA VAL A 198 -9.47 -7.80 -6.76
C VAL A 198 -10.32 -6.91 -5.84
N ILE A 199 -11.66 -6.94 -5.96
CA ILE A 199 -12.55 -6.26 -5.02
C ILE A 199 -12.39 -6.85 -3.61
N LYS A 200 -12.42 -8.19 -3.50
CA LYS A 200 -12.25 -8.92 -2.24
C LYS A 200 -10.91 -8.59 -1.58
N ALA A 201 -9.82 -8.49 -2.36
CA ALA A 201 -8.52 -8.07 -1.85
C ALA A 201 -8.56 -6.67 -1.22
N ALA A 202 -9.17 -5.69 -1.88
CA ALA A 202 -9.32 -4.34 -1.33
C ALA A 202 -10.23 -4.29 -0.08
N GLN A 203 -11.30 -5.09 -0.06
CA GLN A 203 -12.18 -5.20 1.10
C GLN A 203 -11.50 -5.86 2.31
N ALA A 204 -10.55 -6.78 2.08
CA ALA A 204 -9.75 -7.39 3.14
C ALA A 204 -9.00 -6.34 3.96
N PHE A 205 -8.42 -5.32 3.31
CA PHE A 205 -7.78 -4.22 4.00
C PHE A 205 -8.73 -3.50 4.98
N ILE A 206 -9.95 -3.20 4.55
CA ILE A 206 -10.95 -2.52 5.38
C ILE A 206 -11.28 -3.38 6.61
N ALA A 207 -11.58 -4.66 6.41
CA ALA A 207 -11.89 -5.58 7.50
C ALA A 207 -10.73 -5.75 8.48
N ILE A 208 -9.48 -5.73 7.99
CA ILE A 208 -8.28 -5.87 8.81
C ILE A 208 -8.00 -4.60 9.61
N ARG A 209 -8.04 -3.44 8.96
CA ARG A 209 -7.64 -2.14 9.53
C ARG A 209 -8.76 -1.46 10.32
N LEU A 210 -10.01 -1.84 10.11
CA LEU A 210 -11.18 -1.32 10.80
C LEU A 210 -12.06 -2.47 11.32
N PRO A 211 -11.55 -3.34 12.20
CA PRO A 211 -12.30 -4.50 12.73
C PRO A 211 -13.61 -4.12 13.39
N ASP A 212 -13.63 -2.97 14.07
CA ASP A 212 -14.74 -2.51 14.90
C ASP A 212 -15.67 -1.53 14.15
N LEU A 213 -15.53 -1.42 12.82
CA LEU A 213 -16.39 -0.55 12.03
C LEU A 213 -17.83 -1.09 12.06
N PRO A 214 -18.82 -0.29 12.51
CA PRO A 214 -20.20 -0.75 12.58
C PRO A 214 -20.72 -1.12 11.18
N LEU A 215 -21.64 -2.09 11.12
CA LEU A 215 -22.20 -2.55 9.86
C LEU A 215 -22.94 -1.44 9.12
N GLU A 216 -23.75 -0.70 9.88
CA GLU A 216 -24.55 0.43 9.43
C GLU A 216 -23.88 1.75 9.83
N PRO A 217 -24.26 2.88 9.20
CA PRO A 217 -23.80 4.22 9.57
C PRO A 217 -23.92 4.49 11.08
N ALA A 218 -22.88 5.11 11.66
CA ALA A 218 -22.97 5.60 13.03
C ALA A 218 -23.77 6.92 13.10
N ASP A 219 -24.76 6.99 13.99
CA ASP A 219 -25.70 8.12 14.10
C ASP A 219 -25.03 9.44 14.53
N ALA A 220 -23.91 9.38 15.25
CA ALA A 220 -23.24 10.55 15.83
C ALA A 220 -21.73 10.51 15.55
N VAL A 221 -21.32 10.78 14.31
CA VAL A 221 -19.90 10.97 13.96
C VAL A 221 -19.56 12.46 13.99
N PRO A 222 -18.72 12.93 14.93
CA PRO A 222 -18.36 14.34 15.06
C PRO A 222 -17.92 14.93 13.72
N SER A 223 -18.48 16.09 13.35
CA SER A 223 -18.00 16.83 12.19
C SER A 223 -16.58 17.31 12.49
N ILE A 224 -15.66 17.01 11.59
CA ILE A 224 -14.35 17.65 11.65
C ILE A 224 -14.56 19.00 10.97
N ARG A 225 -14.16 20.09 11.63
CA ARG A 225 -14.20 21.41 10.98
C ARG A 225 -13.36 21.34 9.70
N ARG A 226 -13.88 21.84 8.58
CA ARG A 226 -13.20 21.89 7.27
C ARG A 226 -11.82 22.57 7.32
N SER A 227 -11.55 23.34 8.37
CA SER A 227 -10.26 23.98 8.68
C SER A 227 -9.25 23.08 9.42
N LEU A 228 -9.72 22.02 10.09
CA LEU A 228 -8.89 20.98 10.72
C LEU A 228 -8.61 19.83 9.76
N LEU A 229 -9.44 19.72 8.74
CA LEU A 229 -9.21 18.90 7.57
C LEU A 229 -8.23 19.65 6.73
N PHE A 230 -7.13 18.99 6.40
CA PHE A 230 -6.10 19.50 5.49
C PHE A 230 -6.77 20.35 4.41
N ALA A 231 -6.64 21.68 4.55
CA ALA A 231 -7.29 22.60 3.65
C ALA A 231 -6.77 22.26 2.26
N GLY A 232 -7.67 22.00 1.31
CA GLY A 232 -7.31 21.62 -0.05
C GLY A 232 -6.32 22.64 -0.60
N GLY A 233 -5.05 22.25 -0.67
CA GLY A 233 -3.92 23.13 -0.97
C GLY A 233 -2.61 22.64 -0.37
N ASP A 234 -2.61 22.19 0.89
CA ASP A 234 -1.37 21.86 1.59
C ASP A 234 -0.95 20.41 1.37
N LYS A 235 -0.22 20.19 0.27
CA LYS A 235 0.58 18.97 0.06
C LYS A 235 1.61 18.72 1.17
N GLU A 236 1.88 19.72 2.00
CA GLU A 236 3.00 19.76 2.97
C GLU A 236 2.66 19.13 4.33
N ARG A 237 1.38 18.91 4.68
CA ARG A 237 1.03 18.43 6.03
C ARG A 237 1.07 16.92 6.26
N TYR A 238 1.06 16.12 5.19
CA TYR A 238 1.41 14.70 5.35
C TYR A 238 2.90 14.55 5.61
N ASP A 239 3.69 15.40 4.94
CA ASP A 239 5.11 15.48 5.17
C ASP A 239 5.36 15.94 6.62
N ASP A 240 4.63 16.92 7.17
CA ASP A 240 4.77 17.35 8.58
C ASP A 240 4.50 16.25 9.62
N HIS A 241 3.48 15.40 9.42
CA HIS A 241 3.23 14.27 10.32
C HIS A 241 4.29 13.17 10.15
N ALA A 242 4.70 12.90 8.91
CA ALA A 242 5.86 12.05 8.66
C ALA A 242 7.13 12.64 9.28
N PHE A 243 7.30 13.98 9.28
CA PHE A 243 8.43 14.71 9.83
C PHE A 243 8.42 14.74 11.36
N SER A 244 7.26 14.83 12.00
CA SER A 244 7.12 14.68 13.46
C SER A 244 7.44 13.24 13.87
N ALA A 245 6.88 12.26 13.15
CA ALA A 245 7.20 10.85 13.37
C ALA A 245 8.70 10.56 13.08
N LEU A 246 9.31 11.23 12.10
CA LEU A 246 10.75 11.22 11.82
C LEU A 246 11.59 11.85 12.94
N ALA A 247 11.14 12.95 13.54
CA ALA A 247 11.79 13.61 14.67
C ALA A 247 11.75 12.74 15.94
N ASP A 248 10.71 11.91 16.09
CA ASP A 248 10.53 10.96 17.19
C ASP A 248 11.12 9.56 16.91
N GLY A 249 11.65 9.32 15.70
CA GLY A 249 12.26 8.04 15.33
C GLY A 249 11.32 6.91 14.88
N ILE A 250 10.12 7.19 14.29
CA ILE A 250 9.03 6.26 13.83
C ILE A 250 8.65 6.34 12.29
N ASP A 251 8.88 5.31 11.43
CA ASP A 251 9.08 5.32 9.92
C ASP A 251 7.81 5.51 9.24
N PRO A 252 7.89 6.24 8.13
CA PRO A 252 6.79 6.25 7.22
C PRO A 252 6.30 4.83 6.88
N ALA A 253 7.13 3.78 6.96
CA ALA A 253 6.79 2.36 7.09
C ALA A 253 7.50 1.63 8.28
N GLY A 254 7.43 2.18 9.52
CA GLY A 254 7.98 1.68 10.83
C GLY A 254 9.51 1.86 11.12
N LEU A 255 9.99 2.90 11.86
CA LEU A 255 11.29 3.67 11.58
C LEU A 255 12.38 3.08 12.34
N LEU A 256 13.53 3.18 11.69
CA LEU A 256 14.78 3.32 12.38
C LEU A 256 15.58 4.49 11.80
N VAL A 257 15.76 5.53 12.62
CA VAL A 257 16.95 6.40 12.60
C VAL A 257 17.47 6.44 14.05
N PRO A 258 18.73 6.04 14.31
CA PRO A 258 19.35 6.25 15.61
C PRO A 258 19.55 7.74 15.90
N LEU A 259 19.43 8.11 17.18
CA LEU A 259 19.51 9.47 17.75
C LEU A 259 20.75 10.30 17.35
N SER A 260 21.77 9.70 16.74
CA SER A 260 23.06 10.34 16.42
C SER A 260 23.23 10.78 14.96
N SER A 261 22.13 11.03 14.22
CA SER A 261 22.19 11.27 12.76
C SER A 261 21.80 12.70 12.36
N SER A 262 22.59 13.34 11.49
CA SER A 262 22.22 14.60 10.84
C SER A 262 21.58 14.36 9.46
N ILE A 263 20.49 15.06 9.17
CA ILE A 263 19.72 14.95 7.92
C ILE A 263 19.97 16.19 7.05
N GLN A 264 20.33 16.01 5.76
CA GLN A 264 20.30 17.09 4.76
C GLN A 264 19.21 16.83 3.71
N VAL A 265 18.37 17.84 3.49
CA VAL A 265 17.24 17.76 2.57
C VAL A 265 17.60 18.44 1.26
N SER A 266 17.57 17.70 0.14
CA SER A 266 17.80 18.27 -1.20
C SER A 266 16.59 18.02 -2.12
N ALA A 267 15.94 19.11 -2.56
CA ALA A 267 14.77 19.05 -3.42
C ALA A 267 15.14 19.36 -4.87
N VAL A 268 14.74 18.50 -5.83
CA VAL A 268 14.76 18.87 -7.26
C VAL A 268 13.53 18.30 -7.99
N ARG A 269 12.57 19.17 -8.31
CA ARG A 269 11.50 19.10 -9.36
C ARG A 269 10.75 17.78 -9.68
N ARG A 270 10.97 16.64 -9.02
CA ARG A 270 10.30 15.34 -9.28
C ARG A 270 10.03 14.49 -8.02
N GLY A 271 10.14 15.10 -6.85
CA GLY A 271 10.01 14.49 -5.52
C GLY A 271 11.16 14.94 -4.63
N LEU A 272 10.92 15.02 -3.33
CA LEU A 272 11.95 15.33 -2.33
C LEU A 272 12.82 14.09 -2.10
N ILE A 273 14.14 14.27 -2.09
CA ILE A 273 15.11 13.25 -1.70
C ILE A 273 15.78 13.75 -0.42
N VAL A 274 15.83 12.90 0.60
CA VAL A 274 16.49 13.23 1.87
C VAL A 274 17.79 12.47 1.94
N GLU A 275 18.91 13.17 1.76
CA GLU A 275 20.27 12.62 1.84
C GLU A 275 20.76 12.62 3.30
N ARG A 276 21.19 11.45 3.78
CA ARG A 276 21.75 11.30 5.12
C ARG A 276 23.26 11.35 5.04
N HIS A 277 23.87 12.26 5.79
CA HIS A 277 25.30 12.23 6.10
C HIS A 277 25.47 11.55 7.45
N LEU A 278 26.29 10.50 7.49
CA LEU A 278 26.76 9.91 8.74
C LEU A 278 27.98 10.68 9.18
N ASP A 279 28.02 11.06 10.47
CA ASP A 279 29.27 11.50 11.08
C ASP A 279 30.24 10.32 11.03
N PRO A 280 31.46 10.45 10.47
CA PRO A 280 32.36 9.32 10.23
C PRO A 280 32.93 8.67 11.50
N ALA A 281 32.45 9.04 12.69
CA ALA A 281 32.96 8.61 13.99
C ALA A 281 32.12 7.54 14.72
N VAL A 282 31.17 6.87 14.03
CA VAL A 282 30.39 5.73 14.58
C VAL A 282 30.37 4.56 13.59
#